data_AF-A0A8T0ADF6-F1
#
_entry.id   AF-A0A8T0ADF6-F1
#
_cell.length_a   1.000
_cell.length_b   1.000
_cell.length_c   1.000
_cell.angle_alpha   90.00
_cell.angle_beta   90.00
_cell.angle_gamma   90.00
#
_symmetry.space_group_name_H-M   'P 1'
#
loop_
_entity.id
_entity.type
_entity.pdbx_description
1 polymer ?
#
loop_
_entity_poly.entity_id
_entity_poly.type
_entity_poly.pdbx_seq_one_letter_code
_entity_poly.pdbx_strand_id
1 'polypeptide(L)'
;LSQNFLHLNEEKTEYILFSSDLPSSSLSFGPLTPQFAPTVRNLGVIFDQSMHFDKQISAVVKVSFYQLRLLSKVKSFLSKADLEKAIHAFISSRIDYCNALYTGLNQSLLNRLQMVQNAAARLLTNTSKCSHITPVLRSLHWLPVRFRVEYKVLLFVFKAINDLAPPYLAELLKVYQPARTLRSSGLTSLVVPKCKYKKFGGRSFAVQGPTLWNALPAHIRCVTELSIFKSQLKTHLFRQAF
;
A
#
# COMPACT_ATOMS: atom_id res chain seq x y z
N LEU A 1 5.38 28.69 14.91
CA LEU A 1 5.44 28.08 16.26
C LEU A 1 5.46 29.16 17.33
N SER A 2 6.48 30.04 17.35
CA SER A 2 6.59 31.15 18.31
C SER A 2 5.39 32.13 18.29
N GLN A 3 4.86 32.45 17.11
CA GLN A 3 3.67 33.31 16.95
C GLN A 3 2.40 32.72 17.59
N ASN A 4 2.34 31.40 17.77
CA ASN A 4 1.20 30.70 18.39
C ASN A 4 1.54 30.20 19.81
N PHE A 5 2.65 30.67 20.41
CA PHE A 5 3.12 30.24 21.73
C PHE A 5 3.33 28.71 21.86
N LEU A 6 3.70 28.05 20.76
CA LEU A 6 3.97 26.61 20.73
C LEU A 6 5.48 26.34 20.72
N HIS A 7 5.91 25.40 21.56
CA HIS A 7 7.29 24.89 21.63
C HIS A 7 7.43 23.52 20.96
N LEU A 8 8.55 23.30 20.27
CA LEU A 8 8.90 21.99 19.75
C LEU A 8 9.42 21.10 20.88
N ASN A 9 8.98 19.84 20.89
CA ASN A 9 9.53 18.85 21.80
C ASN A 9 10.79 18.25 21.17
N GLU A 10 11.95 18.66 21.66
CA GLU A 10 13.25 18.26 21.09
C GLU A 10 13.50 16.75 21.17
N GLU A 11 12.96 16.05 22.17
CA GLU A 11 13.11 14.59 22.32
C GLU A 11 12.30 13.80 21.28
N LYS A 12 11.19 14.36 20.81
CA LYS A 12 10.28 13.72 19.85
C LYS A 12 10.43 14.24 18.42
N THR A 13 11.13 15.36 18.25
CA THR A 13 11.30 16.00 16.95
C THR A 13 12.51 15.37 16.26
N GLU A 14 12.26 14.76 15.12
CA GLU A 14 13.28 14.24 14.22
C GLU A 14 12.98 14.79 12.83
N TYR A 15 14.02 14.99 12.03
CA TYR A 15 13.85 15.33 10.61
C TYR A 15 14.59 14.35 9.72
N ILE A 16 14.00 14.14 8.55
CA ILE A 16 14.54 13.30 7.48
C ILE A 16 14.67 14.14 6.22
N LEU A 17 15.74 13.92 5.47
CA LEU A 17 15.97 14.58 4.19
C LEU A 17 15.76 13.59 3.05
N PHE A 18 14.81 13.86 2.16
CA PHE A 18 14.62 13.10 0.93
C PHE A 18 15.42 13.78 -0.21
N SER A 19 16.53 13.18 -0.65
CA SER A 19 17.31 13.68 -1.79
C SER A 19 17.88 12.52 -2.59
N SER A 20 17.99 12.69 -3.92
CA SER A 20 18.74 11.78 -4.80
C SER A 20 20.24 11.96 -4.62
N ASP A 21 20.67 13.20 -4.40
CA ASP A 21 22.07 13.61 -4.27
C ASP A 21 22.18 14.31 -2.92
N LEU A 22 22.78 13.62 -1.95
CA LEU A 22 23.17 14.25 -0.70
C LEU A 22 24.42 15.08 -0.99
N PRO A 23 24.40 16.42 -0.85
CA PRO A 23 25.65 17.14 -0.73
C PRO A 23 26.33 16.63 0.55
N SER A 24 27.55 16.11 0.40
CA SER A 24 28.41 15.63 1.50
C SER A 24 28.75 16.71 2.53
N SER A 25 28.32 17.95 2.29
CA SER A 25 28.48 19.12 3.15
C SER A 25 27.16 19.45 3.86
N SER A 26 27.15 19.20 5.18
CA SER A 26 26.25 19.71 6.21
C SER A 26 25.22 20.75 5.77
N LEU A 27 24.00 20.31 5.43
CA LEU A 27 22.83 21.16 5.59
C LEU A 27 22.66 21.42 7.09
N SER A 28 23.19 22.54 7.58
CA SER A 28 23.00 22.95 8.97
C SER A 28 21.57 23.45 9.14
N PHE A 29 20.67 22.59 9.61
CA PHE A 29 19.31 22.96 10.03
C PHE A 29 19.33 23.76 11.36
N GLY A 30 20.34 24.59 11.56
CA GLY A 30 20.60 25.34 12.78
C GLY A 30 20.55 24.43 14.03
N PRO A 31 19.77 24.78 15.06
CA PRO A 31 19.69 24.02 16.31
C PRO A 31 19.06 22.62 16.14
N LEU A 32 18.38 22.35 15.03
CA LEU A 32 17.77 21.04 14.78
C LEU A 32 18.75 20.05 14.14
N THR A 33 19.93 20.49 13.68
CA THR A 33 20.96 19.62 13.08
C THR A 33 21.20 18.28 13.81
N PRO A 34 21.29 18.20 15.16
CA PRO A 34 21.46 16.94 15.88
C PRO A 34 20.26 15.98 15.80
N GLN A 35 19.06 16.45 15.43
CA GLN A 35 17.84 15.66 15.31
C GLN A 35 17.70 14.96 13.93
N PHE A 36 18.76 14.93 13.13
CA PHE A 36 18.76 14.21 11.86
C PHE A 36 18.64 12.71 12.07
N ALA A 37 17.65 12.09 11.45
CA ALA A 37 17.50 10.65 11.45
C ALA A 37 17.39 10.10 10.01
N PRO A 38 18.20 9.09 9.62
CA PRO A 38 18.11 8.46 8.30
C PRO A 38 16.81 7.67 8.11
N THR A 39 16.12 7.38 9.22
CA THR A 39 14.79 6.75 9.24
C THR A 39 13.92 7.34 10.32
N VAL A 40 12.72 7.76 9.97
CA VAL A 40 11.74 8.38 10.89
C VAL A 40 10.42 7.62 10.86
N ARG A 41 9.65 7.67 11.95
CA ARG A 41 8.32 7.08 12.01
C ARG A 41 7.25 8.16 11.93
N ASN A 42 6.38 8.08 10.92
CA ASN A 42 5.23 8.96 10.76
C ASN A 42 3.95 8.12 10.67
N LEU A 43 2.98 8.41 11.55
CA LEU A 43 1.70 7.68 11.66
C LEU A 43 1.88 6.14 11.60
N GLY A 44 2.87 5.61 12.33
CA GLY A 44 3.14 4.16 12.39
C GLY A 44 3.86 3.55 11.18
N VAL A 45 4.21 4.35 10.16
CA VAL A 45 5.02 3.93 9.01
C VAL A 45 6.44 4.44 9.16
N ILE A 46 7.42 3.56 8.95
CA ILE A 46 8.85 3.92 8.96
C ILE A 46 9.25 4.36 7.57
N PHE A 47 9.66 5.63 7.44
CA PHE A 47 10.20 6.19 6.21
C PHE A 47 11.72 6.16 6.27
N ASP A 48 12.34 5.74 5.18
CA ASP A 48 13.77 5.86 4.96
C ASP A 48 14.08 6.94 3.93
N GLN A 49 15.26 7.54 4.04
CA GLN A 49 15.70 8.64 3.17
C GLN A 49 15.59 8.28 1.68
N SER A 50 15.79 7.00 1.36
CA SER A 50 15.77 6.50 0.00
C SER A 50 14.40 5.94 -0.45
N MET A 51 13.38 5.98 0.41
CA MET A 51 12.01 5.48 0.16
C MET A 51 11.99 4.03 -0.38
N HIS A 52 12.90 3.17 0.11
CA HIS A 52 12.91 1.74 -0.22
C HIS A 52 11.96 0.93 0.67
N PHE A 53 11.57 1.45 1.84
CA PHE A 53 10.67 0.82 2.81
C PHE A 53 11.16 -0.54 3.36
N ASP A 54 12.44 -0.89 3.23
CA ASP A 54 12.92 -2.18 3.76
C ASP A 54 12.71 -2.27 5.29
N LYS A 55 13.08 -1.23 6.04
CA LYS A 55 12.89 -1.21 7.51
C LYS A 55 11.41 -1.31 7.88
N GLN A 56 10.52 -0.67 7.12
CA GLN A 56 9.08 -0.76 7.32
C GLN A 56 8.57 -2.18 7.09
N ILE A 57 8.90 -2.78 5.94
CA ILE A 57 8.48 -4.15 5.60
C ILE A 57 9.04 -5.14 6.61
N SER A 58 10.31 -4.99 6.99
CA SER A 58 10.98 -5.78 8.03
C SER A 58 10.23 -5.68 9.37
N ALA A 59 9.81 -4.49 9.80
CA ALA A 59 9.05 -4.30 11.02
C ALA A 59 7.67 -4.97 10.96
N VAL A 60 6.92 -4.79 9.87
CA VAL A 60 5.61 -5.42 9.67
C VAL A 60 5.72 -6.94 9.66
N VAL A 61 6.70 -7.49 8.94
CA VAL A 61 6.96 -8.93 8.85
C VAL A 61 7.32 -9.51 10.22
N LYS A 62 8.24 -8.87 10.95
CA LYS A 62 8.67 -9.29 12.29
C LYS A 62 7.48 -9.38 13.25
N VAL A 63 6.67 -8.33 13.33
CA VAL A 63 5.50 -8.29 14.21
C VAL A 63 4.45 -9.32 13.76
N SER A 64 4.24 -9.48 12.46
CA SER A 64 3.24 -10.43 11.95
C SER A 64 3.62 -11.88 12.25
N PHE A 65 4.88 -12.27 12.09
CA PHE A 65 5.33 -13.62 12.47
C PHE A 65 5.28 -13.86 13.98
N TYR A 66 5.57 -12.84 14.78
CA TYR A 66 5.37 -12.92 16.23
C TYR A 66 3.91 -13.21 16.57
N GLN A 67 2.96 -12.48 15.96
CA GLN A 67 1.53 -12.72 16.16
C GLN A 67 1.09 -14.09 15.66
N LEU A 68 1.58 -14.55 14.50
CA LEU A 68 1.31 -15.91 14.01
C LEU A 68 1.78 -16.99 14.98
N ARG A 69 2.95 -16.80 15.62
CA ARG A 69 3.44 -17.73 16.64
C ARG A 69 2.52 -17.76 17.86
N LEU A 70 1.99 -16.61 18.29
CA LEU A 70 1.00 -16.57 19.38
C LEU A 70 -0.30 -17.26 18.98
N LEU A 71 -0.84 -16.97 17.80
CA LEU A 71 -2.05 -17.61 17.28
C LEU A 71 -1.87 -19.13 17.17
N SER A 72 -0.69 -19.60 16.77
CA SER A 72 -0.39 -21.04 16.70
C SER A 72 -0.46 -21.73 18.07
N LYS A 73 -0.19 -21.02 19.18
CA LYS A 73 -0.29 -21.59 20.53
C LYS A 73 -1.72 -21.72 21.01
N VAL A 74 -2.57 -20.76 20.65
CA VAL A 74 -3.98 -20.75 21.07
C VAL A 74 -4.92 -21.45 20.08
N LYS A 75 -4.41 -21.84 18.91
CA LYS A 75 -5.16 -22.48 17.83
C LYS A 75 -5.98 -23.69 18.28
N SER A 76 -5.47 -24.52 19.19
CA SER A 76 -6.18 -25.70 19.69
C SER A 76 -7.47 -25.36 20.44
N PHE A 77 -7.60 -24.13 20.93
CA PHE A 77 -8.76 -23.64 21.68
C PHE A 77 -9.73 -22.85 20.81
N LEU A 78 -9.43 -22.63 19.51
CA LEU A 78 -10.23 -21.81 18.62
C LEU A 78 -10.88 -22.67 17.53
N SER A 79 -12.13 -22.34 17.20
CA SER A 79 -12.76 -22.86 15.99
C SER A 79 -12.01 -22.36 14.75
N LYS A 80 -12.13 -23.06 13.62
CA LYS A 80 -11.53 -22.61 12.35
C LYS A 80 -12.01 -21.21 11.96
N ALA A 81 -13.29 -20.91 12.15
CA ALA A 81 -13.88 -19.61 11.83
C ALA A 81 -13.33 -18.49 12.73
N ASP A 82 -13.15 -18.75 14.02
CA ASP A 82 -12.61 -17.74 14.94
C ASP A 82 -11.10 -17.55 14.76
N LEU A 83 -10.38 -18.62 14.42
CA LEU A 83 -8.98 -18.51 14.01
C LEU A 83 -8.84 -17.66 12.75
N GLU A 84 -9.71 -17.82 11.75
CA GLU A 84 -9.73 -16.99 10.56
C GLU A 84 -9.97 -15.51 10.89
N LYS A 85 -10.95 -15.20 11.73
CA LYS A 85 -11.20 -13.83 12.23
C LYS A 85 -9.96 -13.27 12.94
N ALA A 86 -9.33 -14.06 13.81
CA ALA A 86 -8.12 -13.65 14.52
C ALA A 86 -6.96 -13.39 13.56
N ILE A 87 -6.76 -14.24 12.56
CA ILE A 87 -5.76 -14.03 11.50
C ILE A 87 -6.04 -12.73 10.73
N HIS A 88 -7.30 -12.43 10.39
CA HIS A 88 -7.62 -11.18 9.73
C HIS A 88 -7.35 -9.96 10.64
N ALA A 89 -7.79 -10.03 11.90
CA ALA A 89 -7.63 -8.97 12.88
C ALA A 89 -6.16 -8.68 13.23
N PHE A 90 -5.31 -9.71 13.32
CA PHE A 90 -3.91 -9.54 13.71
C PHE A 90 -2.93 -9.50 12.53
N ILE A 91 -3.21 -10.17 11.42
CA ILE A 91 -2.25 -10.28 10.31
C ILE A 91 -2.70 -9.45 9.11
N SER A 92 -3.93 -9.67 8.63
CA SER A 92 -4.40 -8.95 7.43
C SER A 92 -4.47 -7.44 7.68
N SER A 93 -4.97 -7.01 8.83
CA SER A 93 -5.01 -5.58 9.22
C SER A 93 -3.64 -4.91 9.18
N ARG A 94 -2.58 -5.61 9.61
CA ARG A 94 -1.20 -5.10 9.62
C ARG A 94 -0.60 -5.02 8.22
N ILE A 95 -0.87 -6.03 7.38
CA ILE A 95 -0.45 -6.03 5.97
C ILE A 95 -1.17 -4.93 5.20
N ASP A 96 -2.45 -4.69 5.50
CA ASP A 96 -3.29 -3.72 4.78
C ASP A 96 -3.17 -2.28 5.30
N TYR A 97 -2.54 -2.08 6.46
CA TYR A 97 -2.25 -0.76 7.02
C TYR A 97 -1.27 0.01 6.12
N CYS A 98 -1.71 1.16 5.60
CA CYS A 98 -0.95 2.02 4.69
C CYS A 98 -0.34 1.29 3.48
N ASN A 99 -0.94 0.18 3.04
CA ASN A 99 -0.37 -0.67 2.00
C ASN A 99 -0.32 0.00 0.61
N ALA A 100 -1.09 1.06 0.39
CA ALA A 100 -1.01 1.89 -0.81
C ALA A 100 0.39 2.52 -1.02
N LEU A 101 1.15 2.75 0.05
CA LEU A 101 2.52 3.26 -0.04
C LEU A 101 3.48 2.22 -0.64
N TYR A 102 3.09 0.94 -0.67
CA TYR A 102 3.90 -0.14 -1.20
C TYR A 102 3.80 -0.28 -2.72
N THR A 103 3.12 0.64 -3.41
CA THR A 103 3.05 0.64 -4.88
C THR A 103 4.40 0.82 -5.53
N GLY A 104 4.65 -0.01 -6.56
CA GLY A 104 5.88 0.04 -7.33
C GLY A 104 7.14 -0.35 -6.55
N LEU A 105 7.01 -0.88 -5.32
CA LEU A 105 8.12 -1.49 -4.61
C LEU A 105 8.65 -2.72 -5.34
N ASN A 106 9.89 -3.10 -5.03
CA ASN A 106 10.52 -4.28 -5.57
C ASN A 106 9.71 -5.53 -5.18
N GLN A 107 9.54 -6.45 -6.14
CA GLN A 107 8.77 -7.67 -5.92
C GLN A 107 9.35 -8.52 -4.78
N SER A 108 10.66 -8.50 -4.56
CA SER A 108 11.31 -9.18 -3.43
C SER A 108 10.80 -8.69 -2.07
N LEU A 109 10.53 -7.39 -1.91
CA LEU A 109 9.97 -6.83 -0.68
C LEU A 109 8.51 -7.25 -0.49
N LEU A 110 7.69 -7.14 -1.54
CA LEU A 110 6.29 -7.60 -1.51
C LEU A 110 6.19 -9.10 -1.24
N ASN A 111 7.13 -9.89 -1.74
CA ASN A 111 7.20 -11.33 -1.48
C ASN A 111 7.42 -11.65 0.00
N ARG A 112 8.10 -10.78 0.76
CA ARG A 112 8.24 -10.95 2.22
C ARG A 112 6.91 -10.83 2.94
N LEU A 113 6.06 -9.89 2.55
CA LEU A 113 4.68 -9.80 3.05
C LEU A 113 3.83 -10.96 2.55
N GLN A 114 4.02 -11.40 1.30
CA GLN A 114 3.32 -12.57 0.77
C GLN A 114 3.64 -13.83 1.58
N MET A 115 4.89 -14.01 2.02
CA MET A 115 5.25 -15.13 2.90
C MET A 115 4.48 -15.12 4.22
N VAL A 116 4.22 -13.94 4.80
CA VAL A 116 3.39 -13.81 6.00
C VAL A 116 1.96 -14.27 5.72
N GLN A 117 1.35 -13.79 4.62
CA GLN A 117 0.00 -14.22 4.23
C GLN A 117 -0.06 -15.72 3.97
N ASN A 118 0.94 -16.27 3.29
CA ASN A 118 1.05 -17.70 3.00
C ASN A 118 1.15 -18.52 4.29
N ALA A 119 1.97 -18.08 5.25
CA ALA A 119 2.10 -18.73 6.55
C ALA A 119 0.77 -18.69 7.33
N ALA A 120 0.07 -17.56 7.27
CA ALA A 120 -1.26 -17.41 7.89
C ALA A 120 -2.30 -18.36 7.27
N ALA A 121 -2.32 -18.45 5.93
CA ALA A 121 -3.22 -19.36 5.22
C ALA A 121 -2.94 -20.82 5.59
N ARG A 122 -1.66 -21.22 5.60
CA ARG A 122 -1.25 -22.57 6.01
C ARG A 122 -1.59 -22.87 7.47
N LEU A 123 -1.45 -21.90 8.36
CA LEU A 123 -1.83 -22.05 9.76
C LEU A 123 -3.33 -22.33 9.89
N LEU A 124 -4.17 -21.64 9.11
CA LEU A 124 -5.62 -21.83 9.11
C LEU A 124 -6.04 -23.18 8.53
N THR A 125 -5.42 -23.62 7.44
CA THR A 125 -5.83 -24.82 6.68
C THR A 125 -5.06 -26.09 7.03
N ASN A 126 -4.09 -26.04 7.96
CA ASN A 126 -3.19 -27.14 8.27
C ASN A 126 -2.42 -27.67 7.04
N THR A 127 -2.18 -26.82 6.04
CA THR A 127 -1.50 -27.26 4.82
C THR A 127 0.01 -27.36 5.05
N SER A 128 0.61 -28.46 4.60
CA SER A 128 2.06 -28.69 4.67
C SER A 128 2.86 -27.54 4.07
N LYS A 129 4.05 -27.26 4.61
CA LYS A 129 4.95 -26.18 4.16
C LYS A 129 5.34 -26.31 2.68
N CYS A 130 5.49 -27.53 2.19
CA CYS A 130 5.97 -27.82 0.83
C CYS A 130 4.84 -27.81 -0.21
N SER A 131 3.58 -27.88 0.20
CA SER A 131 2.45 -27.88 -0.74
C SER A 131 2.33 -26.53 -1.45
N HIS A 132 1.88 -26.54 -2.70
CA HIS A 132 1.65 -25.32 -3.45
C HIS A 132 0.60 -24.43 -2.74
N ILE A 133 0.89 -23.14 -2.60
CA ILE A 133 0.06 -22.21 -1.80
C ILE A 133 -1.13 -21.65 -2.57
N THR A 134 -1.03 -21.55 -3.91
CA THR A 134 -2.04 -20.93 -4.77
C THR A 134 -3.44 -21.55 -4.61
N PRO A 135 -3.62 -22.89 -4.56
CA PRO A 135 -4.94 -23.49 -4.33
C PRO A 135 -5.53 -23.13 -2.97
N VAL A 136 -4.69 -22.98 -1.94
CA VAL A 136 -5.12 -22.60 -0.59
C VAL A 136 -5.60 -21.15 -0.55
N LEU A 137 -4.86 -20.23 -1.17
CA LEU A 137 -5.30 -18.83 -1.24
C LEU A 137 -6.58 -18.69 -2.08
N ARG A 138 -6.71 -19.47 -3.16
CA ARG A 138 -7.93 -19.50 -3.98
C ARG A 138 -9.12 -20.01 -3.20
N SER A 139 -8.99 -21.12 -2.46
CA SER A 139 -10.09 -21.71 -1.69
C SER A 139 -10.53 -20.82 -0.52
N LEU A 140 -9.59 -20.10 0.11
CA LEU A 140 -9.90 -19.09 1.13
C LEU A 140 -10.42 -17.78 0.54
N HIS A 141 -10.38 -17.61 -0.78
CA HIS A 141 -10.68 -16.36 -1.46
C HIS A 141 -9.80 -15.18 -0.98
N TRP A 142 -8.54 -15.47 -0.64
CA TRP A 142 -7.57 -14.50 -0.16
C TRP A 142 -6.74 -13.94 -1.31
N LEU A 143 -6.94 -12.66 -1.62
CA LEU A 143 -6.19 -11.97 -2.66
C LEU A 143 -4.70 -11.85 -2.27
N PRO A 144 -3.74 -12.13 -3.18
CA PRO A 144 -2.31 -11.96 -2.90
C PRO A 144 -1.95 -10.50 -2.57
N VAL A 145 -0.90 -10.30 -1.78
CA VAL A 145 -0.50 -8.99 -1.24
C VAL A 145 -0.31 -7.93 -2.32
N ARG A 146 0.32 -8.30 -3.44
CA ARG A 146 0.50 -7.38 -4.58
C ARG A 146 -0.84 -6.79 -5.04
N PHE A 147 -1.83 -7.65 -5.27
CA PHE A 147 -3.15 -7.22 -5.72
C PHE A 147 -3.93 -6.49 -4.62
N ARG A 148 -3.66 -6.73 -3.33
CA ARG A 148 -4.22 -5.92 -2.24
C ARG A 148 -3.72 -4.48 -2.26
N VAL A 149 -2.45 -4.27 -2.59
CA VAL A 149 -1.86 -2.93 -2.77
C VAL A 149 -2.51 -2.24 -3.96
N GLU A 150 -2.58 -2.91 -5.12
CA GLU A 150 -3.24 -2.39 -6.33
C GLU A 150 -4.71 -2.05 -6.06
N TYR A 151 -5.44 -2.93 -5.36
CA TYR A 151 -6.82 -2.70 -4.92
C TYR A 151 -6.95 -1.40 -4.10
N LYS A 152 -6.05 -1.17 -3.14
CA LYS A 152 -6.11 0.04 -2.30
C LYS A 152 -5.87 1.32 -3.11
N VAL A 153 -4.92 1.29 -4.03
CA VAL A 153 -4.59 2.44 -4.87
C VAL A 153 -5.73 2.76 -5.84
N LEU A 154 -6.31 1.74 -6.46
CA LEU A 154 -7.48 1.90 -7.32
C LEU A 154 -8.69 2.43 -6.55
N LEU A 155 -8.88 2.06 -5.29
CA LEU A 155 -9.89 2.68 -4.44
C LEU A 155 -9.62 4.15 -4.14
N PHE A 156 -8.36 4.56 -3.96
CA PHE A 156 -8.03 5.98 -3.80
C PHE A 156 -8.29 6.75 -5.08
N VAL A 157 -7.92 6.19 -6.24
CA VAL A 157 -8.24 6.79 -7.55
C VAL A 157 -9.75 6.95 -7.72
N PHE A 158 -10.53 5.89 -7.48
CA PHE A 158 -11.99 5.94 -7.58
C PHE A 158 -12.58 7.04 -6.70
N LYS A 159 -12.13 7.12 -5.45
CA LYS A 159 -12.62 8.17 -4.53
C LYS A 159 -12.23 9.56 -4.99
N ALA A 160 -11.02 9.73 -5.51
CA ALA A 160 -10.51 11.01 -5.97
C ALA A 160 -11.25 11.52 -7.21
N ILE A 161 -11.65 10.65 -8.14
CA ILE A 161 -12.40 11.05 -9.35
C ILE A 161 -13.90 11.27 -9.09
N ASN A 162 -14.43 10.80 -7.96
CA ASN A 162 -15.84 10.93 -7.57
C ASN A 162 -16.01 11.89 -6.37
N ASP A 163 -15.03 12.76 -6.11
CA ASP A 163 -15.09 13.77 -5.03
C ASP A 163 -15.30 13.20 -3.61
N LEU A 164 -14.91 11.94 -3.38
CA LEU A 164 -14.95 11.25 -2.08
C LEU A 164 -13.58 11.24 -1.36
N ALA A 165 -12.58 11.91 -1.93
CA ALA A 165 -11.24 12.05 -1.36
C ALA A 165 -10.92 13.54 -1.11
N PRO A 166 -9.97 13.85 -0.21
CA PRO A 166 -9.52 15.21 -0.01
C PRO A 166 -9.01 15.86 -1.32
N PRO A 167 -9.19 17.19 -1.50
CA PRO A 167 -8.82 17.89 -2.73
C PRO A 167 -7.37 17.65 -3.15
N TYR A 168 -6.44 17.64 -2.18
CA TYR A 168 -5.02 17.42 -2.44
C TYR A 168 -4.71 16.06 -3.10
N LEU A 169 -5.56 15.03 -2.97
CA LEU A 169 -5.39 13.78 -3.69
C LEU A 169 -6.03 13.84 -5.09
N ALA A 170 -7.18 14.49 -5.22
CA ALA A 170 -7.86 14.66 -6.49
C ALA A 170 -7.03 15.50 -7.47
N GLU A 171 -6.41 16.57 -7.01
CA GLU A 171 -5.54 17.45 -7.79
C GLU A 171 -4.31 16.75 -8.39
N LEU A 172 -3.88 15.62 -7.81
CA LEU A 172 -2.79 14.79 -8.35
C LEU A 172 -3.21 13.99 -9.58
N LEU A 173 -4.51 13.87 -9.85
CA LEU A 173 -5.07 13.12 -10.96
C LEU A 173 -5.65 14.08 -11.99
N LYS A 174 -5.31 13.87 -13.26
CA LYS A 174 -5.85 14.67 -14.37
C LYS A 174 -6.68 13.79 -15.28
N VAL A 175 -7.94 14.14 -15.47
CA VAL A 175 -8.81 13.45 -16.44
C VAL A 175 -8.30 13.75 -17.85
N TYR A 176 -8.17 12.71 -18.67
CA TYR A 176 -7.76 12.85 -20.05
C TYR A 176 -8.90 13.45 -20.87
N GLN A 177 -8.66 14.64 -21.43
CA GLN A 177 -9.56 15.30 -22.36
C GLN A 177 -9.00 15.15 -23.78
N PRO A 178 -9.65 14.36 -24.66
CA PRO A 178 -9.19 14.22 -26.03
C PRO A 178 -9.50 15.49 -26.84
N ALA A 179 -8.60 15.90 -27.72
CA ALA A 179 -8.79 17.07 -28.59
C ALA A 179 -9.95 16.93 -29.62
N ARG A 180 -10.45 15.70 -29.81
CA ARG A 180 -11.57 15.36 -30.69
C ARG A 180 -12.40 14.26 -30.03
N THR A 181 -13.70 14.21 -30.32
CA THR A 181 -14.57 13.12 -29.84
C THR A 181 -14.13 11.78 -30.43
N LEU A 182 -13.72 10.86 -29.56
CA LEU A 182 -13.33 9.49 -29.91
C LEU A 182 -14.36 8.51 -29.35
N ARG A 183 -14.40 7.28 -29.87
CA ARG A 183 -15.24 6.21 -29.29
C ARG A 183 -14.88 5.90 -27.83
N SER A 184 -13.66 6.23 -27.40
CA SER A 184 -13.18 6.13 -26.02
C SER A 184 -13.52 7.34 -25.13
N SER A 185 -14.14 8.39 -25.66
CA SER A 185 -14.44 9.62 -24.90
C SER A 185 -15.43 9.40 -23.74
N GLY A 186 -16.23 8.33 -23.77
CA GLY A 186 -17.10 7.93 -22.65
C GLY A 186 -16.37 7.17 -21.53
N LEU A 187 -15.08 6.85 -21.69
CA LEU A 187 -14.28 6.17 -20.68
C LEU A 187 -13.48 7.21 -19.90
N THR A 188 -13.76 7.35 -18.61
CA THR A 188 -12.98 8.15 -17.65
C THR A 188 -11.55 7.59 -17.58
N SER A 189 -10.69 8.12 -18.45
CA SER A 189 -9.28 7.76 -18.55
C SER A 189 -8.46 8.87 -17.93
N LEU A 190 -7.35 8.52 -17.30
CA LEU A 190 -6.50 9.47 -16.60
C LEU A 190 -5.21 9.72 -17.38
N VAL A 191 -4.70 10.95 -17.33
CA VAL A 191 -3.38 11.27 -17.89
C VAL A 191 -2.32 10.62 -17.01
N VAL A 192 -1.41 9.86 -17.62
CA VAL A 192 -0.23 9.31 -16.93
C VAL A 192 0.93 10.30 -17.13
N PRO A 193 1.43 10.98 -16.08
CA PRO A 193 2.55 11.90 -16.19
C PRO A 193 3.82 11.18 -16.65
N LYS A 194 4.63 11.84 -17.49
CA LYS A 194 5.98 11.35 -17.82
C LYS A 194 6.90 11.55 -16.61
N CYS A 195 7.63 10.51 -16.22
CA CYS A 195 8.60 10.61 -15.13
C CYS A 195 9.99 10.17 -15.57
N LYS A 196 10.99 11.01 -15.28
CA LYS A 196 12.40 10.72 -15.55
C LYS A 196 12.96 9.65 -14.61
N TYR A 197 12.56 9.67 -13.33
CA TYR A 197 13.07 8.76 -12.31
C TYR A 197 12.09 7.65 -11.99
N LYS A 198 12.48 6.40 -12.28
CA LYS A 198 11.64 5.20 -12.03
C LYS A 198 11.38 4.95 -10.53
N LYS A 199 12.32 5.28 -9.65
CA LYS A 199 12.23 4.99 -8.20
C LYS A 199 11.36 5.98 -7.43
N PHE A 200 11.62 7.28 -7.53
CA PHE A 200 10.88 8.30 -6.78
C PHE A 200 9.61 8.76 -7.51
N GLY A 201 9.73 9.18 -8.77
CA GLY A 201 8.58 9.67 -9.55
C GLY A 201 7.66 8.55 -10.01
N GLY A 202 8.23 7.48 -10.56
CA GLY A 202 7.47 6.37 -11.15
C GLY A 202 6.60 5.59 -10.16
N ARG A 203 6.93 5.59 -8.87
CA ARG A 203 6.16 4.93 -7.80
C ARG A 203 5.06 5.80 -7.20
N SER A 204 5.05 7.09 -7.52
CA SER A 204 4.12 8.06 -6.94
C SER A 204 2.66 7.73 -7.28
N PHE A 205 1.74 8.15 -6.42
CA PHE A 205 0.31 8.00 -6.65
C PHE A 205 -0.14 8.66 -7.97
N ALA A 206 0.41 9.83 -8.30
CA ALA A 206 0.11 10.57 -9.54
C ALA A 206 0.49 9.81 -10.81
N VAL A 207 1.35 8.79 -10.73
CA VAL A 207 1.76 7.96 -11.87
C VAL A 207 1.12 6.58 -11.79
N GLN A 208 1.29 5.88 -10.66
CA GLN A 208 0.79 4.52 -10.49
C GLN A 208 -0.74 4.48 -10.47
N GLY A 209 -1.40 5.49 -9.88
CA GLY A 209 -2.85 5.59 -9.85
C GLY A 209 -3.45 5.60 -11.27
N PRO A 210 -3.13 6.58 -12.12
CA PRO A 210 -3.55 6.61 -13.51
C PRO A 210 -3.15 5.37 -14.32
N THR A 211 -1.95 4.84 -14.10
CA THR A 211 -1.45 3.64 -14.81
C THR A 211 -2.32 2.42 -14.52
N LEU A 212 -2.58 2.14 -13.24
CA LEU A 212 -3.42 1.02 -12.81
C LEU A 212 -4.88 1.25 -13.23
N TRP A 213 -5.39 2.47 -13.08
CA TRP A 213 -6.76 2.80 -13.44
C TRP A 213 -7.03 2.57 -14.93
N ASN A 214 -6.15 3.06 -15.80
CA ASN A 214 -6.32 2.90 -17.24
C ASN A 214 -6.17 1.44 -17.71
N ALA A 215 -5.49 0.59 -16.95
CA ALA A 215 -5.41 -0.85 -17.21
C ALA A 215 -6.72 -1.60 -16.87
N LEU A 216 -7.67 -0.96 -16.15
CA LEU A 216 -8.94 -1.58 -15.82
C LEU A 216 -9.89 -1.67 -17.04
N PRO A 217 -10.66 -2.77 -17.15
CA PRO A 217 -11.73 -2.88 -18.12
C PRO A 217 -12.74 -1.73 -18.02
N ALA A 218 -13.27 -1.33 -19.19
CA ALA A 218 -14.25 -0.25 -19.31
C ALA A 218 -15.44 -0.40 -18.35
N HIS A 219 -16.03 -1.60 -18.26
CA HIS A 219 -17.22 -1.84 -17.43
C HIS A 219 -16.99 -1.58 -15.93
N ILE A 220 -15.75 -1.76 -15.43
CA ILE A 220 -15.41 -1.47 -14.03
C ILE A 220 -15.20 0.04 -13.83
N ARG A 221 -14.61 0.72 -14.82
CA ARG A 221 -14.37 2.17 -14.77
C ARG A 221 -15.64 3.01 -14.87
N CYS A 222 -16.67 2.50 -15.53
CA CYS A 222 -17.97 3.17 -15.67
C CYS A 222 -18.86 3.06 -14.43
N VAL A 223 -18.45 2.31 -13.40
CA VAL A 223 -19.22 2.21 -12.16
C VAL A 223 -19.20 3.54 -11.42
N THR A 224 -20.35 4.00 -10.94
CA THR A 224 -20.51 5.23 -10.17
C THR A 224 -20.59 4.98 -8.66
N GLU A 225 -21.08 3.80 -8.25
CA GLU A 225 -21.23 3.47 -6.84
C GLU A 225 -19.98 2.77 -6.25
N LEU A 226 -19.48 3.29 -5.13
CA LEU A 226 -18.28 2.76 -4.46
C LEU A 226 -18.44 1.29 -4.01
N SER A 227 -19.63 0.88 -3.60
CA SER A 227 -19.90 -0.50 -3.12
C SER A 227 -19.75 -1.51 -4.26
N ILE A 228 -20.35 -1.22 -5.41
CA ILE A 228 -20.29 -2.00 -6.65
C ILE A 228 -18.85 -2.02 -7.17
N PHE A 229 -18.17 -0.87 -7.17
CA PHE A 229 -16.79 -0.78 -7.63
C PHE A 229 -15.86 -1.68 -6.80
N LYS A 230 -15.97 -1.65 -5.46
CA LYS A 230 -15.20 -2.54 -4.56
C LYS A 230 -15.40 -4.02 -4.92
N SER A 231 -16.65 -4.43 -5.12
CA SER A 231 -17.00 -5.82 -5.43
C SER A 231 -16.46 -6.26 -6.81
N GLN A 232 -16.72 -5.47 -7.85
CA GLN A 232 -16.24 -5.78 -9.21
C GLN A 232 -14.73 -5.74 -9.31
N LEU A 233 -14.07 -4.76 -8.68
CA LEU A 233 -12.63 -4.64 -8.66
C LEU A 233 -11.99 -5.85 -7.97
N LYS A 234 -12.50 -6.26 -6.79
CA LYS A 234 -11.99 -7.44 -6.09
C LYS A 234 -12.12 -8.69 -6.98
N THR A 235 -13.28 -8.86 -7.62
CA THR A 235 -13.54 -9.97 -8.56
C THR A 235 -12.55 -9.97 -9.73
N HIS A 236 -12.29 -8.81 -10.33
CA HIS A 236 -11.35 -8.66 -11.43
C HIS A 236 -9.92 -9.02 -11.04
N LEU A 237 -9.42 -8.45 -9.93
CA LEU A 237 -8.06 -8.74 -9.44
C LEU A 237 -7.92 -10.20 -8.99
N PHE A 238 -8.98 -10.80 -8.46
CA PHE A 238 -8.98 -12.21 -8.09
C PHE A 238 -8.83 -13.14 -9.31
N ARG A 239 -9.52 -12.83 -10.42
CA ARG A 239 -9.38 -13.55 -11.70
C ARG A 239 -8.01 -13.35 -12.36
N GLN A 240 -7.37 -12.20 -12.13
CA GLN A 240 -6.00 -11.97 -12.61
C GLN A 240 -4.97 -12.75 -11.78
N ALA A 241 -5.24 -12.96 -10.50
CA ALA A 241 -4.33 -13.62 -9.58
C ALA A 241 -4.32 -15.16 -9.71
N PHE A 242 -5.43 -15.74 -10.15
CA PHE A 242 -5.74 -17.17 -10.04
C PHE A 242 -6.43 -17.68 -11.30
#